data_AF-A0AAV2RCW6-F1
#
_entry.id   AF-A0AAV2RCW6-F1
#
_cell.length_a   1.000
_cell.length_b   1.000
_cell.length_c   1.000
_cell.angle_alpha   90.00
_cell.angle_beta   90.00
_cell.angle_gamma   90.00
#
_symmetry.space_group_name_H-M   'P 1'
#
loop_
_entity.id
_entity.type
_entity.pdbx_description
1 polymer ?
#
loop_
_entity_poly.entity_id
_entity_poly.type
_entity_poly.pdbx_seq_one_letter_code
_entity_poly.pdbx_strand_id
1 'polypeptide(L)'
;MVAVLAQHNIVPDDKETYTRDEIFQAITQTFGVNPAVDCIYHRLNHQHELSQIKLCFDSSLNLVDCDGIIGLAKLDSFDNTLNQTAIGNCPAEGITYPASVKVGNYEYHYPRELAELKIEHWTEAQATCVTWLCHALMTVYSLMWITL
;
A
#
# COMPACT_ATOMS: atom_id res chain seq x y z
N MET A 1 -3.72 -2.43 -1.84
CA MET A 1 -2.92 -1.25 -1.42
C MET A 1 -3.78 -0.12 -0.87
N VAL A 2 -4.84 0.34 -1.55
CA VAL A 2 -5.73 1.40 -1.02
C VAL A 2 -6.18 1.14 0.42
N ALA A 3 -6.73 -0.05 0.70
CA ALA A 3 -7.17 -0.42 2.05
C ALA A 3 -6.03 -0.41 3.08
N VAL A 4 -4.83 -0.86 2.67
CA VAL A 4 -3.64 -0.89 3.52
C VAL A 4 -3.24 0.53 3.91
N LEU A 5 -3.09 1.44 2.94
CA LEU A 5 -2.78 2.83 3.23
C LEU A 5 -3.86 3.48 4.11
N ALA A 6 -5.13 3.23 3.81
CA ALA A 6 -6.25 3.80 4.54
C ALA A 6 -6.32 3.30 6.00
N GLN A 7 -5.95 2.05 6.29
CA GLN A 7 -5.81 1.53 7.68
C GLN A 7 -4.79 2.33 8.51
N HIS A 8 -3.82 2.96 7.86
CA HIS A 8 -2.81 3.82 8.47
C HIS A 8 -3.13 5.31 8.32
N ASN A 9 -4.39 5.65 8.02
CA ASN A 9 -4.87 7.03 7.80
C ASN A 9 -4.22 7.75 6.61
N ILE A 10 -3.62 7.01 5.68
CA ILE A 10 -3.10 7.53 4.42
C ILE A 10 -4.19 7.33 3.36
N VAL A 11 -4.92 8.41 3.09
CA VAL A 11 -6.10 8.39 2.21
C VAL A 11 -5.90 9.34 1.03
N PRO A 12 -6.59 9.11 -0.09
CA PRO A 12 -6.53 10.01 -1.24
C PRO A 12 -7.05 11.41 -0.87
N ASP A 13 -6.22 12.42 -1.09
CA ASP A 13 -6.53 13.84 -0.93
C ASP A 13 -5.59 14.69 -1.80
N ASP A 14 -6.12 15.70 -2.50
CA ASP A 14 -5.35 16.52 -3.45
C ASP A 14 -4.48 17.59 -2.76
N LYS A 15 -4.58 17.73 -1.43
CA LYS A 15 -3.90 18.78 -0.64
C LYS A 15 -3.13 18.22 0.53
N GLU A 16 -3.63 17.17 1.17
CA GLU A 16 -2.92 16.51 2.26
C GLU A 16 -1.58 15.96 1.76
N THR A 17 -0.56 16.03 2.60
CA THR A 17 0.76 15.52 2.28
C THR A 17 1.24 14.55 3.34
N TYR A 18 1.90 13.50 2.89
CA TYR A 18 2.47 12.45 3.71
C TYR A 18 4.00 12.50 3.61
N THR A 19 4.64 11.93 4.62
CA THR A 19 6.07 11.63 4.60
C THR A 19 6.30 10.28 3.94
N ARG A 20 7.51 10.10 3.40
CA ARG A 20 7.94 8.80 2.86
C ARG A 20 7.88 7.72 3.93
N ASP A 21 8.29 8.07 5.15
CA ASP A 21 8.38 7.12 6.25
C ASP A 21 6.99 6.63 6.68
N GLU A 22 5.97 7.51 6.72
CA GLU A 22 4.58 7.10 6.98
C GLU A 22 4.08 6.08 5.94
N ILE A 23 4.27 6.38 4.65
CA ILE A 23 3.85 5.49 3.56
C ILE A 23 4.61 4.16 3.65
N PHE A 24 5.92 4.21 3.86
CA PHE A 24 6.77 3.03 3.93
C PHE A 24 6.44 2.15 5.13
N GLN A 25 6.25 2.75 6.30
CA GLN A 25 5.86 2.05 7.52
C GLN A 25 4.48 1.43 7.41
N ALA A 26 3.50 2.12 6.82
CA ALA A 26 2.15 1.58 6.62
C ALA A 26 2.18 0.23 5.87
N ILE A 27 2.98 0.17 4.80
CA ILE A 27 3.12 -1.04 4.00
C ILE A 27 3.93 -2.11 4.74
N THR A 28 5.06 -1.72 5.35
CA THR A 28 5.97 -2.65 6.05
C THR A 28 5.28 -3.29 7.26
N GLN A 29 4.50 -2.53 8.03
CA GLN A 29 3.75 -3.06 9.18
C GLN A 29 2.66 -4.06 8.75
N THR A 30 2.09 -3.91 7.57
CA THR A 30 1.05 -4.83 7.06
C THR A 30 1.64 -6.09 6.43
N PHE A 31 2.76 -5.98 5.73
CA PHE A 31 3.30 -7.08 4.92
C PHE A 31 4.56 -7.74 5.51
N GLY A 32 5.22 -7.11 6.47
CA GLY A 32 6.45 -7.62 7.10
C GLY A 32 7.69 -7.60 6.20
N VAL A 33 7.60 -6.96 5.02
CA VAL A 33 8.71 -6.80 4.07
C VAL A 33 8.82 -5.35 3.61
N ASN A 34 10.01 -4.96 3.16
CA ASN A 34 10.33 -3.65 2.63
C ASN A 34 9.79 -3.48 1.19
N PRO A 35 8.83 -2.57 0.93
CA PRO A 35 8.37 -2.29 -0.42
C PRO A 35 9.35 -1.40 -1.21
N ALA A 36 9.03 -1.12 -2.46
CA ALA A 36 9.54 0.05 -3.17
C ALA A 36 8.42 1.05 -3.47
N VAL A 37 8.66 2.33 -3.21
CA VAL A 37 7.66 3.41 -3.28
C VAL A 37 8.16 4.51 -4.20
N ASP A 38 7.47 4.69 -5.33
CA ASP A 38 7.82 5.67 -6.34
C ASP A 38 6.77 6.79 -6.44
N CYS A 39 7.28 7.99 -6.62
CA CYS A 39 6.54 9.22 -6.83
C CYS A 39 6.82 9.76 -8.23
N ILE A 40 5.85 10.52 -8.75
CA ILE A 40 6.02 11.37 -9.92
C ILE A 40 6.04 12.82 -9.47
N TYR A 41 6.77 13.68 -10.19
CA TYR A 41 6.68 15.11 -10.00
C TYR A 41 5.72 15.70 -11.02
N HIS A 42 4.56 16.15 -10.55
CA HIS A 42 3.56 16.77 -11.40
C HIS A 42 3.91 18.26 -11.58
N ARG A 43 4.28 18.62 -12.82
CA ARG A 43 4.93 19.92 -13.11
C ARG A 43 3.99 21.11 -13.03
N LEU A 44 2.69 20.92 -13.20
CA LEU A 44 1.71 22.01 -13.28
C LEU A 44 1.32 22.58 -11.91
N ASN A 45 1.19 21.69 -10.92
CA ASN A 45 0.87 21.99 -9.52
C ASN A 45 2.13 22.02 -8.64
N HIS A 46 3.29 21.63 -9.18
CA HIS A 46 4.56 21.55 -8.45
C HIS A 46 4.53 20.58 -7.26
N GLN A 47 3.78 19.47 -7.39
CA GLN A 47 3.59 18.49 -6.32
C GLN A 47 4.31 17.17 -6.63
N HIS A 48 4.84 16.54 -5.59
CA HIS A 48 5.27 15.14 -5.67
C HIS A 48 4.05 14.27 -5.35
N GLU A 49 3.66 13.42 -6.29
CA GLU A 49 2.48 12.58 -6.17
C GLU A 49 2.90 11.11 -6.04
N LEU A 50 2.36 10.41 -5.04
CA LEU A 50 2.50 8.97 -4.90
C LEU A 50 1.97 8.29 -6.16
N SER A 51 2.83 7.55 -6.85
CA SER A 51 2.51 6.98 -8.16
C SER A 51 2.42 5.47 -8.12
N GLN A 52 3.40 4.80 -7.51
CA GLN A 52 3.48 3.35 -7.50
C GLN A 52 4.00 2.83 -6.17
N ILE A 53 3.40 1.74 -5.71
CA ILE A 53 3.91 0.92 -4.63
C ILE A 53 4.12 -0.48 -5.20
N LYS A 54 5.32 -1.01 -5.01
CA LYS A 54 5.75 -2.31 -5.51
C LYS A 54 6.02 -3.23 -4.32
N LEU A 55 5.39 -4.40 -4.34
CA LEU A 55 5.73 -5.52 -3.48
C LEU A 55 6.57 -6.51 -4.27
N CYS A 56 7.59 -7.07 -3.65
CA CYS A 56 8.54 -7.94 -4.31
C CYS A 56 8.32 -9.39 -3.93
N PHE A 57 8.49 -10.27 -4.90
CA PHE A 57 8.32 -11.71 -4.73
C PHE A 57 9.57 -12.43 -5.26
N ASP A 58 9.96 -13.51 -4.60
CA ASP A 58 10.97 -14.42 -5.14
C ASP A 58 10.38 -15.27 -6.31
N SER A 59 11.21 -16.09 -6.94
CA SER A 59 10.77 -16.97 -8.05
C SER A 59 9.74 -18.01 -7.63
N SER A 60 9.59 -18.25 -6.34
CA SER A 60 8.60 -19.16 -5.75
C SER A 60 7.32 -18.43 -5.31
N LEU A 61 7.19 -17.14 -5.62
CA LEU A 61 6.09 -16.26 -5.23
C LEU A 61 5.96 -16.05 -3.72
N ASN A 62 7.06 -16.21 -2.96
CA ASN A 62 7.10 -15.76 -1.57
C ASN A 62 7.35 -14.26 -1.54
N LEU A 63 6.63 -13.59 -0.65
CA LEU A 63 6.82 -12.17 -0.40
C LEU A 63 8.20 -11.94 0.24
N VAL A 64 8.99 -11.03 -0.33
CA VAL A 64 10.36 -10.74 0.10
C VAL A 64 10.62 -9.23 0.06
N ASP A 65 11.71 -8.80 0.69
CA ASP A 65 12.20 -7.43 0.59
C ASP A 65 12.51 -7.05 -0.87
N CYS A 66 12.22 -5.79 -1.23
CA CYS A 66 12.55 -5.26 -2.55
C CYS A 66 14.05 -4.91 -2.72
N ASP A 67 14.90 -5.23 -1.74
CA ASP A 67 16.30 -4.82 -1.59
C ASP A 67 17.28 -5.63 -2.47
N GLY A 68 16.92 -5.88 -3.73
CA GLY A 68 17.79 -6.56 -4.71
C GLY A 68 17.51 -6.20 -6.16
N ILE A 69 16.56 -5.29 -6.41
CA ILE A 69 16.15 -4.93 -7.77
C ILE A 69 17.10 -3.85 -8.32
N ILE A 70 17.97 -4.28 -9.25
CA ILE A 70 18.87 -3.39 -9.99
C ILE A 70 18.03 -2.34 -10.76
N GLY A 71 18.28 -1.06 -10.51
CA GLY A 71 17.59 0.06 -11.16
C GLY A 71 16.54 0.77 -10.31
N LEU A 72 16.21 0.25 -9.13
CA LEU A 72 15.59 1.05 -8.08
C LEU A 72 16.73 1.70 -7.29
N ALA A 73 16.93 3.00 -7.47
CA ALA A 73 17.95 3.70 -6.71
C ALA A 73 17.69 3.49 -5.21
N LYS A 74 18.64 2.84 -4.51
CA LYS A 74 18.79 3.11 -3.09
C LYS A 74 19.09 4.61 -3.04
N LEU A 75 18.21 5.40 -2.43
CA LEU A 75 18.54 6.79 -2.16
C LEU A 75 19.68 6.78 -1.15
N ASP A 76 20.90 6.88 -1.67
CA ASP A 76 22.11 6.92 -0.86
C ASP A 76 22.04 8.16 0.06
N SER A 77 21.84 7.89 1.34
CA SER A 77 22.52 8.51 2.49
C SER A 77 22.84 10.01 2.41
N PHE A 78 21.97 10.83 3.00
CA PHE A 78 22.42 12.11 3.61
C PHE A 78 22.12 12.20 5.12
N ASP A 79 21.51 11.16 5.71
CA ASP A 79 21.26 11.14 7.14
C ASP A 79 21.68 9.80 7.76
N ASN A 80 22.65 9.85 8.67
CA ASN A 80 23.20 8.69 9.36
C ASN A 80 22.32 8.23 10.55
N THR A 81 21.10 8.75 10.69
CA THR A 81 20.16 8.42 11.77
C THR A 81 18.97 7.55 11.37
N LEU A 82 18.77 7.29 10.07
CA LEU A 82 17.72 6.41 9.59
C LEU A 82 18.34 5.14 8.98
N ASN A 83 17.98 3.98 9.55
CA ASN A 83 18.23 2.70 8.92
C ASN A 83 17.75 2.77 7.46
N GLN A 84 18.68 2.46 6.59
CA GLN A 84 18.72 2.71 5.15
C GLN A 84 17.77 1.78 4.38
N THR A 85 16.45 1.85 4.63
CA THR A 85 15.49 0.83 4.15
C THR A 85 14.40 1.33 3.20
N ALA A 86 14.16 2.63 3.05
CA ALA A 86 13.13 3.12 2.13
C ALA A 86 13.62 3.10 0.65
N ILE A 87 13.09 2.17 -0.16
CA ILE A 87 13.44 2.00 -1.58
C ILE A 87 12.49 2.79 -2.47
N GLY A 88 13.01 3.49 -3.49
CA GLY A 88 12.24 4.21 -4.51
C GLY A 88 12.66 5.68 -4.64
N ASN A 89 11.92 6.48 -5.41
CA ASN A 89 12.30 7.86 -5.76
C ASN A 89 11.50 8.96 -5.05
N CYS A 90 10.63 8.63 -4.09
CA CYS A 90 9.86 9.63 -3.37
C CYS A 90 10.75 10.55 -2.50
N PRO A 91 10.43 11.87 -2.40
CA PRO A 91 11.09 12.78 -1.46
C PRO A 91 10.81 12.37 -0.01
N ALA A 92 11.55 12.90 0.97
CA ALA A 92 11.34 12.57 2.37
C ALA A 92 9.96 13.03 2.91
N GLU A 93 9.48 14.17 2.43
CA GLU A 93 8.24 14.83 2.85
C GLU A 93 7.52 15.49 1.67
N GLY A 94 6.28 15.94 1.88
CA GLY A 94 5.51 16.66 0.87
C GLY A 94 4.94 15.78 -0.25
N ILE A 95 4.67 14.50 0.03
CA ILE A 95 4.10 13.56 -0.94
C ILE A 95 2.57 13.64 -0.88
N THR A 96 1.94 14.03 -1.97
CA THR A 96 0.48 13.98 -2.12
C THR A 96 0.04 12.59 -2.60
N TYR A 97 -1.03 12.04 -2.06
CA TYR A 97 -1.71 10.87 -2.62
C TYR A 97 -3.01 11.36 -3.28
N PRO A 98 -3.00 11.68 -4.58
CA PRO A 98 -4.09 12.46 -5.18
C PRO A 98 -5.42 11.70 -5.20
N ALA A 99 -6.48 12.40 -4.82
CA ALA A 99 -7.86 11.96 -5.04
C ALA A 99 -8.28 12.20 -6.49
N SER A 100 -7.62 13.10 -7.22
CA SER A 100 -7.96 13.47 -8.58
C SER A 100 -6.74 13.36 -9.49
N VAL A 101 -6.82 12.54 -10.55
CA VAL A 101 -5.73 12.34 -11.51
C VAL A 101 -6.19 12.70 -12.92
N LYS A 102 -5.43 13.54 -13.62
CA LYS A 102 -5.71 13.95 -15.01
C LYS A 102 -4.86 13.16 -16.00
N VAL A 103 -5.51 12.50 -16.96
CA VAL A 103 -4.87 11.77 -18.05
C VAL A 103 -5.46 12.24 -19.38
N GLY A 104 -4.73 13.09 -20.09
CA GLY A 104 -5.23 13.75 -21.29
C GLY A 104 -6.43 14.64 -20.98
N ASN A 105 -7.58 14.35 -21.60
CA ASN A 105 -8.83 15.09 -21.38
C ASN A 105 -9.73 14.47 -20.31
N TYR A 106 -9.27 13.40 -19.65
CA TYR A 106 -10.04 12.70 -18.62
C TYR A 106 -9.52 13.05 -17.23
N GLU A 107 -10.46 13.30 -16.32
CA GLU A 107 -10.19 13.48 -14.91
C GLU A 107 -10.86 12.34 -14.14
N TYR A 108 -10.03 11.56 -13.45
CA TYR A 108 -10.46 10.44 -12.62
C TYR A 108 -10.49 10.91 -11.18
N HIS A 109 -11.61 10.64 -10.49
CA HIS A 109 -11.77 10.98 -9.09
C HIS A 109 -11.94 9.73 -8.24
N TYR A 110 -11.12 9.61 -7.21
CA TYR A 110 -11.13 8.55 -6.21
C TYR A 110 -11.26 9.20 -4.83
N PRO A 111 -12.50 9.41 -4.35
CA PRO A 111 -12.73 10.11 -3.10
C PRO A 111 -12.34 9.28 -1.87
N ARG A 112 -12.10 9.98 -0.76
CA ARG A 112 -11.71 9.41 0.54
C ARG A 112 -12.67 8.31 1.02
N GLU A 113 -13.98 8.51 0.85
CA GLU A 113 -15.02 7.58 1.27
C GLU A 113 -14.88 6.21 0.58
N LEU A 114 -14.40 6.18 -0.67
CA LEU A 114 -14.11 4.91 -1.35
C LEU A 114 -12.86 4.22 -0.82
N ALA A 115 -11.91 4.96 -0.25
CA ALA A 115 -10.77 4.36 0.44
C ALA A 115 -11.22 3.73 1.77
N GLU A 116 -12.08 4.43 2.52
CA GLU A 116 -12.64 3.98 3.78
C GLU A 116 -13.53 2.73 3.60
N LEU A 117 -14.40 2.70 2.59
CA LEU A 117 -15.21 1.51 2.24
C LEU A 117 -14.34 0.27 1.93
N LYS A 118 -13.14 0.47 1.37
CA LYS A 118 -12.22 -0.63 1.08
C LYS A 118 -11.55 -1.19 2.33
N ILE A 119 -11.45 -0.43 3.43
CA ILE A 119 -10.96 -0.96 4.71
C ILE A 119 -11.89 -2.09 5.16
N GLU A 120 -13.21 -1.86 5.18
CA GLU A 120 -14.21 -2.82 5.63
C GLU A 120 -14.06 -4.17 4.91
N HIS A 121 -14.09 -4.15 3.58
CA HIS A 121 -13.90 -5.33 2.74
C HIS A 121 -12.53 -6.02 2.93
N TRP A 122 -11.48 -5.24 3.17
CA TRP A 122 -10.15 -5.78 3.40
C TRP A 122 -10.03 -6.47 4.76
N THR A 123 -10.62 -5.90 5.82
CA THR A 123 -10.74 -6.58 7.12
C THR A 123 -11.54 -7.88 7.02
N GLU A 124 -12.60 -7.92 6.23
CA GLU A 124 -13.35 -9.17 5.98
C GLU A 124 -12.52 -10.22 5.23
N ALA A 125 -11.75 -9.81 4.23
CA ALA A 125 -10.88 -10.71 3.46
C ALA A 125 -9.69 -11.23 4.31
N GLN A 126 -9.19 -10.42 5.24
CA GLN A 126 -8.14 -10.79 6.18
C GLN A 126 -8.66 -11.46 7.45
N ALA A 127 -9.97 -11.45 7.68
CA ALA A 127 -10.58 -12.17 8.78
C ALA A 127 -10.42 -13.67 8.54
N THR A 128 -9.32 -14.25 9.02
CA THR A 128 -9.30 -15.66 9.37
C THR A 128 -10.49 -15.89 10.30
N CYS A 129 -11.32 -16.93 10.09
CA CYS A 129 -12.38 -17.29 11.04
C CYS A 129 -11.77 -17.36 12.45
N VAL A 130 -12.01 -16.36 13.30
CA VAL A 130 -11.45 -16.38 14.68
C VAL A 130 -12.51 -16.86 15.67
N THR A 131 -13.79 -16.82 15.30
CA THR A 131 -14.88 -17.24 16.20
C THR A 131 -15.16 -18.73 16.07
N TRP A 132 -15.57 -19.34 17.18
CA TRP A 132 -15.98 -20.75 17.21
C TRP A 132 -17.19 -21.02 16.29
N LEU A 133 -18.10 -20.04 16.16
CA LEU A 133 -19.24 -20.08 15.26
C LEU A 133 -18.82 -20.11 13.79
N CYS A 134 -17.83 -19.30 13.41
CA CYS A 134 -17.30 -19.27 12.04
C CYS A 134 -16.61 -20.61 11.70
N HIS A 135 -15.81 -21.15 12.62
CA HIS A 135 -15.23 -22.49 12.47
C HIS A 135 -16.30 -23.58 12.35
N ALA A 136 -17.35 -23.53 13.17
CA ALA A 136 -18.45 -24.51 13.14
C ALA A 136 -19.23 -24.46 11.81
N LEU A 137 -19.45 -23.26 11.25
CA LEU A 137 -20.13 -23.13 9.95
C LEU A 137 -19.26 -23.66 8.80
N MET A 138 -17.95 -23.40 8.83
CA MET A 138 -17.02 -23.90 7.83
C MET A 138 -16.87 -25.42 7.87
N THR A 139 -16.84 -26.04 9.06
CA THR A 139 -16.79 -27.50 9.19
C THR A 139 -18.08 -28.15 8.69
N VAL A 140 -19.26 -27.60 9.01
CA VAL A 140 -20.55 -28.10 8.49
C VAL A 140 -20.60 -28.01 6.96
N TYR A 141 -20.15 -26.91 6.38
CA TYR A 141 -20.10 -26.76 4.91
C TYR A 141 -19.20 -27.82 4.26
N SER A 142 -18.01 -28.07 4.81
CA SER A 142 -17.10 -29.10 4.30
C SER A 142 -17.65 -30.54 4.43
N LEU A 143 -18.40 -30.83 5.49
CA LEU A 143 -19.02 -32.15 5.69
C LEU A 143 -20.18 -32.41 4.72
N MET A 144 -20.93 -31.37 4.32
CA MET A 144 -22.00 -31.49 3.32
C MET A 144 -21.48 -31.86 1.92
N TRP A 145 -20.21 -31.58 1.61
CA TRP A 145 -19.58 -31.95 0.33
C TRP A 145 -18.96 -33.36 0.33
N ILE A 146 -18.79 -33.98 1.50
CA ILE A 146 -18.20 -35.33 1.62
C ILE A 146 -19.30 -36.42 1.58
N THR A 147 -20.57 -36.06 1.79
CA THR A 147 -21.70 -37.00 1.81
C THR A 147 -22.56 -36.96 0.55
N LEU A 148 -22.08 -36.39 -0.55
CA LEU A 148 -22.75 -36.31 -1.86
C LEU A 148 -21.96 -37.06 -2.94
#